data_AF-A0A8J7FQJ9-F1
#
_entry.id   AF-A0A8J7FQJ9-F1
#
_cell.length_a   1.000
_cell.length_b   1.000
_cell.length_c   1.000
_cell.angle_alpha   90.00
_cell.angle_beta   90.00
_cell.angle_gamma   90.00
#
_symmetry.space_group_name_H-M   'P 1'
#
loop_
_entity.id
_entity.type
_entity.pdbx_description
1 polymer ?
#
loop_
_entity_poly.entity_id
_entity_poly.type
_entity_poly.pdbx_seq_one_letter_code
_entity_poly.pdbx_strand_id
1 'polypeptide(L)'
;MALGTSKQAWFKVVQLAVTASRSLAWQGQRAQSEEERLYCLEQIADLQDAIHVIVELLPEWERCDEKALRATFLEAYDQRWGHVPPGSLCEELDRHSPPK
;
A
#
# COMPACT_ATOMS: atom_id res chain seq x y z
N MET A 1 16.61 6.44 -19.37
CA MET A 1 15.51 5.47 -19.61
C MET A 1 15.38 4.52 -18.42
N ALA A 2 14.88 5.01 -17.29
CA ALA A 2 14.63 4.22 -16.06
C ALA A 2 13.25 4.51 -15.44
N LEU A 3 12.40 5.30 -16.12
CA LEU A 3 11.14 5.81 -15.59
C LEU A 3 10.00 4.77 -15.65
N GLY A 4 10.05 3.84 -16.60
CA GLY A 4 9.00 2.82 -16.77
C GLY A 4 9.00 1.74 -15.67
N THR A 5 10.16 1.47 -15.07
CA THR A 5 10.33 0.42 -14.05
C THR A 5 9.85 0.85 -12.66
N SER A 6 10.03 2.13 -12.27
CA SER A 6 9.51 2.61 -10.97
C SER A 6 7.98 2.64 -10.94
N LYS A 7 7.34 3.15 -12.00
CA LYS A 7 5.87 3.16 -12.12
C LYS A 7 5.26 1.76 -11.99
N GLN A 8 5.93 0.75 -12.55
CA GLN A 8 5.50 -0.66 -12.44
C GLN A 8 5.59 -1.19 -11.01
N ALA A 9 6.65 -0.83 -10.26
CA ALA A 9 6.79 -1.20 -8.86
C ALA A 9 5.64 -0.63 -8.01
N TRP A 10 5.31 0.65 -8.22
CA TRP A 10 4.18 1.30 -7.56
C TRP A 10 2.84 0.65 -7.92
N PHE A 11 2.63 0.25 -9.17
CA PHE A 11 1.45 -0.55 -9.53
C PHE A 11 1.37 -1.88 -8.79
N LYS A 12 2.50 -2.54 -8.53
CA LYS A 12 2.53 -3.78 -7.76
C LYS A 12 2.13 -3.55 -6.31
N VAL A 13 2.60 -2.47 -5.69
CA VAL A 13 2.18 -2.07 -4.34
C VAL A 13 0.67 -1.81 -4.29
N VAL A 14 0.12 -1.05 -5.26
CA VAL A 14 -1.33 -0.81 -5.35
C VAL A 14 -2.10 -2.12 -5.51
N GLN A 15 -1.64 -3.02 -6.39
CA GLN A 15 -2.28 -4.32 -6.60
C GLN A 15 -2.27 -5.17 -5.32
N LEU A 16 -1.15 -5.19 -4.59
CA LEU A 16 -1.02 -5.88 -3.31
C LEU A 16 -1.98 -5.31 -2.28
N ALA A 17 -2.00 -4.00 -2.10
CA ALA A 17 -2.84 -3.31 -1.13
C ALA A 17 -4.35 -3.50 -1.41
N VAL A 18 -4.77 -3.47 -2.68
CA VAL A 18 -6.15 -3.79 -3.08
C VAL A 18 -6.50 -5.24 -2.73
N THR A 19 -5.60 -6.18 -3.01
CA THR A 19 -5.83 -7.61 -2.71
C THR A 19 -5.89 -7.84 -1.21
N ALA A 20 -4.99 -7.22 -0.44
CA ALA A 20 -4.96 -7.27 1.01
C ALA A 20 -6.24 -6.68 1.62
N SER A 21 -6.69 -5.51 1.13
CA SER A 21 -7.93 -4.88 1.57
C SER A 21 -9.14 -5.81 1.38
N ARG A 22 -9.20 -6.55 0.27
CA ARG A 22 -10.26 -7.55 0.03
C ARG A 22 -10.18 -8.74 1.00
N SER A 23 -8.98 -9.22 1.29
CA SER A 23 -8.77 -10.30 2.27
C SER A 23 -9.19 -9.86 3.67
N LEU A 24 -8.79 -8.65 4.09
CA LEU A 24 -9.18 -8.06 5.38
C LEU A 24 -10.68 -7.83 5.47
N ALA A 25 -11.32 -7.37 4.39
CA ALA A 25 -12.77 -7.20 4.36
C ALA A 25 -13.49 -8.54 4.55
N TRP A 26 -12.99 -9.60 3.91
CA TRP A 26 -13.51 -10.96 4.07
C TRP A 26 -13.31 -11.49 5.51
N GLN A 27 -12.15 -11.23 6.11
CA GLN A 27 -11.86 -11.60 7.50
C GLN A 27 -12.77 -10.82 8.47
N GLY A 28 -12.92 -9.51 8.29
CA GLY A 28 -13.78 -8.65 9.11
C GLY A 28 -15.26 -9.02 9.05
N GLN A 29 -15.75 -9.55 7.91
CA GLN A 29 -17.11 -10.10 7.81
C GLN A 29 -17.31 -11.37 8.65
N ARG A 30 -16.24 -12.04 9.03
CA ARG A 30 -16.22 -13.31 9.77
C ARG A 30 -15.64 -13.15 11.19
N ALA A 31 -15.37 -11.91 11.59
CA ALA A 31 -14.89 -11.58 12.93
C ALA A 31 -15.87 -12.10 13.97
N GLN A 32 -15.34 -12.66 15.06
CA GLN A 32 -16.13 -13.17 16.19
C GLN A 32 -16.39 -12.08 17.23
N SER A 33 -15.69 -10.95 17.12
CA SER A 33 -15.84 -9.79 17.98
C SER A 33 -15.89 -8.49 17.18
N GLU A 34 -16.43 -7.44 17.81
CA GLU A 34 -16.39 -6.09 17.24
C GLU A 34 -14.97 -5.54 17.15
N GLU A 35 -14.11 -5.88 18.12
CA GLU A 35 -12.70 -5.50 18.14
C GLU A 35 -11.95 -6.06 16.92
N GLU A 36 -12.13 -7.35 16.60
CA GLU A 36 -11.54 -7.98 15.41
C GLU A 36 -12.04 -7.32 14.11
N ARG A 37 -13.33 -6.97 14.05
CA ARG A 37 -13.90 -6.26 12.90
C ARG A 37 -13.29 -4.87 12.75
N LEU A 38 -13.18 -4.11 13.83
CA LEU A 38 -12.60 -2.77 13.85
C LEU A 38 -11.12 -2.81 13.46
N TYR A 39 -10.37 -3.77 13.98
CA TYR A 39 -8.97 -4.00 13.59
C TYR A 39 -8.81 -4.16 12.08
N CYS A 40 -9.67 -4.98 11.44
CA CYS A 40 -9.66 -5.15 9.99
C CYS A 40 -10.01 -3.84 9.26
N LEU A 41 -11.01 -3.10 9.75
CA LEU A 41 -11.45 -1.85 9.12
C LEU A 41 -10.40 -0.74 9.21
N GLU A 42 -9.72 -0.62 10.35
CA GLU A 42 -8.62 0.33 10.53
C GLU A 42 -7.46 0.03 9.57
N GLN A 43 -7.08 -1.25 9.45
CA GLN A 43 -6.03 -1.63 8.52
C GLN A 43 -6.43 -1.39 7.06
N ILE A 44 -7.70 -1.64 6.70
CA ILE A 44 -8.22 -1.31 5.36
C ILE A 44 -8.16 0.20 5.11
N ALA A 45 -8.57 1.02 6.08
CA ALA A 45 -8.55 2.47 5.95
C ALA A 45 -7.12 2.97 5.70
N ASP A 46 -6.16 2.53 6.51
CA ASP A 46 -4.76 2.92 6.35
C ASP A 46 -4.16 2.39 5.03
N LEU A 47 -4.55 1.19 4.56
CA LEU A 47 -4.18 0.71 3.23
C LEU A 47 -4.74 1.60 2.11
N GLN A 48 -5.99 2.03 2.21
CA GLN A 48 -6.61 2.91 1.22
C GLN A 48 -5.96 4.30 1.23
N ASP A 49 -5.66 4.84 2.42
CA ASP A 49 -4.93 6.10 2.57
C ASP A 49 -3.54 6.02 1.95
N ALA A 50 -2.84 4.89 2.16
CA ALA A 50 -1.51 4.67 1.60
C ALA A 50 -1.49 4.59 0.06
N ILE A 51 -2.61 4.24 -0.58
CA ILE A 51 -2.61 3.97 -2.03
C ILE A 51 -3.51 4.87 -2.90
N HIS A 52 -4.54 5.51 -2.35
CA HIS A 52 -5.49 6.26 -3.18
C HIS A 52 -4.79 7.38 -3.95
N VAL A 53 -3.84 8.06 -3.30
CA VAL A 53 -3.10 9.16 -3.92
C VAL A 53 -2.24 8.67 -5.08
N ILE A 54 -1.71 7.44 -5.00
CA ILE A 54 -0.88 6.86 -6.05
C ILE A 54 -1.72 6.78 -7.33
N VAL A 55 -2.95 6.30 -7.22
CA VAL A 55 -3.89 6.14 -8.35
C VAL A 55 -4.21 7.49 -9.00
N GLU A 56 -4.44 8.53 -8.19
CA GLU A 56 -4.72 9.88 -8.68
C GLU A 56 -3.52 10.50 -9.43
N LEU A 57 -2.30 10.15 -9.02
CA LEU A 57 -1.06 10.70 -9.55
C LEU A 57 -0.51 9.94 -10.76
N LEU A 58 -1.04 8.76 -11.09
CA LEU A 58 -0.61 7.95 -12.25
C LEU A 58 -0.60 8.70 -13.61
N PRO A 59 -1.53 9.62 -13.92
CA PRO A 59 -1.51 10.37 -15.17
C PRO A 59 -0.31 11.32 -15.26
N GLU A 60 0.16 11.85 -14.12
CA GLU A 60 1.23 12.84 -14.01
C GLU A 60 2.50 12.22 -13.38
N TRP A 61 2.70 10.90 -13.54
CA TRP A 61 3.74 10.16 -12.84
C TRP A 61 5.15 10.75 -13.00
N GLU A 62 5.45 11.29 -14.18
CA GLU A 62 6.75 11.90 -14.49
C GLU A 62 7.07 13.13 -13.63
N ARG A 63 6.05 13.73 -12.99
CA ARG A 63 6.16 14.90 -12.12
C ARG A 63 6.07 14.55 -10.64
N CYS A 64 5.90 13.28 -10.31
CA CYS A 64 5.76 12.82 -8.93
C CYS A 64 7.10 12.75 -8.22
N ASP A 65 7.16 13.30 -7.01
CA ASP A 65 8.26 13.04 -6.09
C ASP A 65 8.02 11.69 -5.41
N GLU A 66 8.57 10.63 -6.00
CA GLU A 66 8.44 9.27 -5.48
C GLU A 66 8.96 9.11 -4.05
N LYS A 67 9.96 9.90 -3.64
CA LYS A 67 10.48 9.84 -2.26
C LYS A 67 9.47 10.42 -1.29
N ALA A 68 8.88 11.57 -1.63
CA ALA A 68 7.83 12.17 -0.81
C ALA A 68 6.60 11.26 -0.73
N LEU A 69 6.21 10.62 -1.83
CA LEU A 69 5.11 9.66 -1.85
C LEU A 69 5.37 8.45 -0.95
N ARG A 70 6.56 7.85 -1.04
CA ARG A 70 6.93 6.72 -0.18
C ARG A 70 6.87 7.11 1.30
N ALA A 71 7.52 8.21 1.66
CA ALA A 71 7.60 8.66 3.05
C ALA A 71 6.22 9.04 3.63
N THR A 72 5.37 9.67 2.81
CA THR A 72 4.05 10.15 3.28
C THR A 72 3.06 9.01 3.45
N PHE A 73 3.08 8.01 2.55
CA PHE A 73 1.99 7.05 2.43
C PHE A 73 2.40 5.63 2.79
N LEU A 74 3.48 5.11 2.20
CA LEU A 74 3.89 3.72 2.44
C LEU A 74 4.56 3.55 3.81
N GLU A 75 5.46 4.46 4.18
CA GLU A 75 6.13 4.40 5.48
C GLU A 75 5.15 4.63 6.63
N ALA A 76 4.14 5.49 6.46
CA ALA A 76 3.10 5.72 7.45
C ALA A 76 2.28 4.44 7.72
N TYR A 77 1.90 3.71 6.67
CA TYR A 77 1.25 2.41 6.82
C TYR A 77 2.18 1.40 7.51
N ASP A 78 3.43 1.29 7.07
CA ASP A 78 4.40 0.31 7.58
C ASP A 78 4.73 0.51 9.05
N GLN A 79 4.76 1.76 9.54
CA GLN A 79 4.94 2.06 10.96
C GLN A 79 3.88 1.42 11.85
N ARG A 80 2.64 1.31 11.36
CA ARG A 80 1.52 0.76 12.13
C ARG A 80 1.29 -0.73 11.83
N TRP A 81 1.46 -1.15 10.59
CA TRP A 81 1.00 -2.45 10.10
C TRP A 81 2.06 -3.29 9.40
N GLY A 82 3.29 -2.79 9.22
CA GLY A 82 4.33 -3.49 8.42
C GLY A 82 4.72 -4.88 8.95
N HIS A 83 4.35 -5.19 10.20
CA HIS A 83 4.60 -6.48 10.85
C HIS A 83 3.48 -7.51 10.67
N VAL A 84 2.35 -7.14 10.08
CA VAL A 84 1.21 -8.03 9.79
C VAL A 84 0.94 -8.10 8.28
N PRO A 85 0.28 -9.16 7.78
CA PRO A 85 -0.07 -9.25 6.36
C PRO A 85 -0.78 -7.98 5.84
N PRO A 86 -0.43 -7.50 4.63
CA PRO A 86 0.43 -8.13 3.63
C PRO A 86 1.94 -7.97 3.89
N GLY A 87 2.34 -7.32 4.98
CA GLY A 87 3.72 -6.96 5.29
C GLY A 87 4.03 -5.52 4.88
N SER A 88 5.32 -5.18 4.87
CA SER A 88 5.79 -3.83 4.50
C SER A 88 5.53 -3.53 3.02
N LEU A 89 4.83 -2.42 2.75
CA LEU A 89 4.63 -1.89 1.41
C LEU A 89 5.91 -1.30 0.84
N CYS A 90 6.78 -0.74 1.68
CA CYS A 90 8.09 -0.25 1.27
C CYS A 90 9.02 -1.38 0.81
N GLU A 91 9.06 -2.50 1.52
CA GLU A 91 9.84 -3.67 1.10
C GLU A 91 9.31 -4.25 -0.21
N GLU A 92 7.99 -4.29 -0.39
CA GLU A 92 7.40 -4.73 -1.67
C GLU A 92 7.74 -3.77 -2.80
N LEU A 93 7.72 -2.45 -2.55
CA LEU A 93 8.15 -1.46 -3.51
C LEU A 93 9.62 -1.69 -3.91
N ASP A 94 10.50 -1.90 -2.94
CA ASP A 94 11.93 -2.13 -3.16
C ASP A 94 12.21 -3.43 -3.90
N ARG A 95 11.44 -4.50 -3.62
CA ARG A 95 11.53 -5.78 -4.33
C ARG A 95 11.26 -5.65 -5.83
N HIS A 96 10.36 -4.72 -6.20
CA HIS A 96 9.97 -4.48 -7.58
C HIS A 96 10.66 -3.28 -8.21
N SER A 97 11.44 -2.52 -7.43
CA SER A 97 12.25 -1.41 -7.91
C SER A 97 13.66 -1.92 -8.24
N PRO A 98 14.22 -1.61 -9.42
CA PRO A 98 15.62 -1.96 -9.69
C PRO A 98 16.55 -1.20 -8.73
N PRO A 99 17.70 -1.79 -8.34
CA PRO A 99 18.71 -1.06 -7.59
C PRO A 99 19.16 0.16 -8.41
N LYS A 100 19.23 1.32 -7.75
CA LYS A 100 19.76 2.56 -8.33
C LYS A 100 21.26 2.49 -8.50
#